data_AF-A0A437N3D5-F1
#
_entry.id   AF-A0A437N3D5-F1
#
_cell.length_a   1.000
_cell.length_b   1.000
_cell.length_c   1.000
_cell.angle_alpha   90.00
_cell.angle_beta   90.00
_cell.angle_gamma   90.00
#
_symmetry.space_group_name_H-M   'P 1'
#
loop_
_entity.id
_entity.type
_entity.pdbx_description
1 polymer ?
#
loop_
_entity_poly.entity_id
_entity_poly.type
_entity_poly.pdbx_seq_one_letter_code
_entity_poly.pdbx_strand_id
1 'polypeptide(L)'
;MIRILLAEDDLAMRSYLARALENAGYDVVAVDRGTAALPWLERERFDLLLSDIVMPEMDGIELAQRCAEISPQTKVIFITGFAAVTLKANREAPQAKVLSKPFHLRDLVLEVQRVFGLPSQASI
;
A
#
# COMPACT_ATOMS: atom_id res chain seq x y z
N MET A 1 -12.60 -0.74 -11.64
CA MET A 1 -12.27 -1.54 -10.45
C MET A 1 -10.93 -1.05 -9.97
N ILE A 2 -10.77 -0.75 -8.68
CA ILE A 2 -9.50 -0.21 -8.15
C ILE A 2 -8.47 -1.34 -8.10
N ARG A 3 -7.29 -1.10 -8.70
CA ARG A 3 -6.16 -2.03 -8.70
C ARG A 3 -5.10 -1.60 -7.69
N ILE A 4 -4.70 -2.52 -6.82
CA ILE A 4 -3.77 -2.29 -5.73
C ILE A 4 -2.51 -3.13 -5.97
N LEU A 5 -1.36 -2.48 -5.96
CA LEU A 5 -0.06 -3.15 -5.86
C LEU A 5 0.32 -3.21 -4.37
N LEU A 6 0.39 -4.41 -3.82
CA LEU A 6 0.76 -4.67 -2.42
C LEU A 6 2.21 -5.16 -2.34
N ALA A 7 3.07 -4.46 -1.59
CA ALA A 7 4.43 -4.88 -1.28
C ALA A 7 4.56 -5.14 0.24
N GLU A 8 4.80 -6.39 0.63
CA GLU A 8 4.94 -6.83 2.02
C GLU A 8 5.81 -8.09 2.05
N ASP A 9 6.89 -8.08 2.82
CA ASP A 9 7.90 -9.14 2.85
C ASP A 9 7.50 -10.33 3.74
N ASP A 10 6.65 -10.11 4.75
CA ASP A 10 6.06 -11.20 5.51
C ASP A 10 4.97 -11.92 4.71
N LEU A 11 5.18 -13.20 4.40
CA LEU A 11 4.27 -14.01 3.59
C LEU A 11 2.86 -14.10 4.20
N ALA A 12 2.75 -14.25 5.52
CA ALA A 12 1.48 -14.42 6.19
C ALA A 12 0.68 -13.11 6.17
N MET A 13 1.33 -11.99 6.51
CA MET A 13 0.76 -10.65 6.44
C MET A 13 0.35 -10.32 5.01
N ARG A 14 1.22 -10.50 4.02
CA ARG A 14 0.92 -10.23 2.61
C ARG A 14 -0.32 -10.99 2.13
N SER A 15 -0.40 -12.28 2.44
CA SER A 15 -1.54 -13.13 2.07
C SER A 15 -2.83 -12.66 2.76
N TYR A 16 -2.72 -12.27 4.04
CA TYR A 16 -3.85 -11.80 4.83
C TYR A 16 -4.39 -10.45 4.35
N LEU A 17 -3.51 -9.50 4.04
CA LEU A 17 -3.87 -8.18 3.51
C LEU A 17 -4.45 -8.29 2.11
N ALA A 18 -3.83 -9.07 1.22
CA ALA A 18 -4.34 -9.30 -0.14
C ALA A 18 -5.77 -9.85 -0.09
N ARG A 19 -6.00 -10.91 0.71
CA ARG A 19 -7.32 -11.52 0.84
C ARG A 19 -8.38 -10.55 1.36
N ALA A 20 -8.02 -9.69 2.32
CA ALA A 20 -8.94 -8.70 2.87
C ALA A 20 -9.38 -7.67 1.81
N LEU A 21 -8.44 -7.21 1.00
CA LEU A 21 -8.68 -6.23 -0.07
C LEU A 21 -9.46 -6.84 -1.23
N GLU A 22 -9.13 -8.08 -1.63
CA GLU A 22 -9.89 -8.83 -2.63
C GLU A 22 -11.34 -9.05 -2.20
N ASN A 23 -11.56 -9.45 -0.94
CA ASN A 23 -12.91 -9.62 -0.39
C ASN A 23 -13.69 -8.29 -0.35
N ALA A 24 -12.99 -7.15 -0.29
CA ALA A 24 -13.59 -5.82 -0.38
C ALA A 24 -13.85 -5.35 -1.83
N GLY A 25 -13.55 -6.19 -2.84
CA GLY A 25 -13.84 -5.94 -4.25
C GLY A 25 -12.71 -5.23 -5.02
N TYR A 26 -11.50 -5.20 -4.48
CA TYR A 26 -10.32 -4.67 -5.15
C TYR A 26 -9.58 -5.76 -5.94
N ASP A 27 -8.92 -5.37 -7.03
CA ASP A 27 -7.98 -6.23 -7.74
C ASP A 27 -6.59 -6.04 -7.13
N VAL A 28 -5.92 -7.11 -6.73
CA VAL A 28 -4.67 -7.05 -5.95
C VAL A 28 -3.56 -7.82 -6.64
N VAL A 29 -2.45 -7.14 -6.89
CA VAL A 29 -1.17 -7.77 -7.26
C VAL A 29 -0.25 -7.66 -6.05
N ALA A 30 0.21 -8.79 -5.53
CA ALA A 30 1.04 -8.83 -4.32
C ALA A 30 2.48 -9.31 -4.62
N VAL A 31 3.47 -8.60 -4.07
CA VAL A 31 4.90 -8.90 -4.20
C VAL A 31 5.59 -8.89 -2.83
N ASP A 32 6.73 -9.57 -2.71
CA ASP A 32 7.42 -9.81 -1.42
C ASP A 32 8.49 -8.77 -1.09
N ARG A 33 8.76 -7.80 -1.97
CA ARG A 33 9.81 -6.81 -1.76
C ARG A 33 9.62 -5.61 -2.68
N GLY A 34 10.24 -4.48 -2.35
CA GLY A 34 10.15 -3.26 -3.15
C GLY A 34 10.71 -3.41 -4.57
N THR A 35 11.82 -4.11 -4.74
CA THR A 35 12.44 -4.35 -6.05
C THR A 35 11.54 -5.16 -7.00
N ALA A 36 10.67 -6.02 -6.46
CA ALA A 36 9.71 -6.79 -7.23
C ALA A 36 8.48 -5.96 -7.65
N ALA A 37 8.20 -4.83 -7.00
CA ALA A 37 7.08 -3.94 -7.34
C ALA A 37 7.37 -3.07 -8.57
N LEU A 38 8.63 -2.66 -8.79
CA LEU A 38 8.98 -1.74 -9.89
C LEU A 38 8.61 -2.25 -11.28
N PRO A 39 8.91 -3.51 -11.67
CA PRO A 39 8.52 -4.00 -12.99
C PRO A 39 7.01 -3.99 -13.23
N TRP A 40 6.20 -4.10 -12.16
CA TRP A 40 4.75 -3.97 -12.26
C TRP A 40 4.33 -2.53 -12.50
N LEU A 41 4.90 -1.57 -11.76
CA LEU A 41 4.63 -0.14 -11.93
C LEU A 41 5.01 0.37 -13.33
N GLU A 42 6.05 -0.19 -13.96
CA GLU A 42 6.47 0.17 -15.31
C GLU A 42 5.56 -0.42 -16.41
N ARG A 43 4.96 -1.59 -16.18
CA ARG A 43 4.21 -2.35 -17.19
C ARG A 43 2.71 -2.15 -17.10
N GLU A 44 2.20 -1.90 -15.90
CA GLU A 44 0.78 -1.84 -15.62
C GLU A 44 0.41 -0.59 -14.83
N ARG A 45 -0.88 -0.23 -14.88
CA ARG A 45 -1.42 0.87 -14.10
C ARG A 45 -2.04 0.34 -12.82
N PHE A 46 -1.70 0.98 -11.70
CA PHE A 46 -2.27 0.77 -10.38
C PHE A 46 -2.84 2.07 -9.84
N ASP A 47 -3.97 1.98 -9.17
CA ASP A 47 -4.61 3.13 -8.52
C ASP A 47 -3.96 3.41 -7.15
N LEU A 48 -3.48 2.35 -6.49
CA LEU A 48 -2.88 2.40 -5.17
C LEU A 48 -1.63 1.50 -5.08
N LEU A 49 -0.54 2.06 -4.57
CA LEU A 49 0.56 1.33 -3.98
C LEU A 49 0.33 1.23 -2.46
N LEU A 50 0.22 0.00 -1.96
CA LEU A 50 0.16 -0.31 -0.54
C LEU A 50 1.48 -1.02 -0.16
N SER A 51 2.31 -0.41 0.68
CA SER A 51 3.67 -0.92 0.94
C SER A 51 3.98 -0.97 2.42
N ASP A 52 4.61 -2.05 2.90
CA ASP A 52 5.43 -1.94 4.12
C ASP A 52 6.57 -0.94 3.85
N ILE A 53 6.97 -0.19 4.88
CA ILE A 53 8.17 0.63 4.81
C ILE A 53 9.41 -0.23 5.02
N VAL A 54 9.41 -1.13 5.99
CA VAL A 54 10.61 -1.89 6.34
C VAL A 54 10.62 -3.17 5.53
N MET A 55 11.38 -3.15 4.44
CA MET A 55 11.56 -4.28 3.53
C MET A 55 13.04 -4.45 3.16
N PRO A 56 13.50 -5.66 2.82
CA PRO A 56 14.85 -5.88 2.30
C PRO A 56 15.03 -5.25 0.91
N GLU A 57 16.29 -4.98 0.56
CA GLU A 57 16.76 -4.41 -0.72
C GLU A 57 16.30 -2.97 -0.99
N MET A 58 14.99 -2.74 -1.03
CA MET A 58 14.35 -1.45 -1.28
C MET A 58 13.26 -1.23 -0.25
N ASP A 59 13.41 -0.16 0.53
CA ASP A 59 12.41 0.22 1.53
C ASP A 59 11.16 0.82 0.86
N GLY A 60 10.04 0.84 1.57
CA GLY A 60 8.77 1.33 1.00
C GLY A 60 8.82 2.80 0.63
N ILE A 61 9.64 3.62 1.31
CA ILE A 61 9.76 5.05 1.03
C ILE A 61 10.48 5.27 -0.29
N GLU A 62 11.56 4.54 -0.54
CA GLU A 62 12.26 4.52 -1.82
C GLU A 62 11.32 4.03 -2.94
N LEU A 63 10.57 2.94 -2.70
CA LEU A 63 9.58 2.46 -3.66
C LEU A 63 8.52 3.53 -3.99
N ALA A 64 8.03 4.27 -2.99
CA ALA A 64 7.06 5.34 -3.20
C ALA A 64 7.64 6.52 -4.01
N GLN A 65 8.91 6.86 -3.81
CA GLN A 65 9.60 7.86 -4.62
C GLN A 65 9.66 7.42 -6.09
N ARG A 66 10.05 6.17 -6.35
CA ARG A 66 10.05 5.59 -7.71
C ARG A 66 8.65 5.53 -8.30
N CYS A 67 7.66 5.16 -7.51
CA CYS A 67 6.26 5.16 -7.93
C CYS A 67 5.79 6.55 -8.35
N ALA A 68 6.20 7.61 -7.64
CA ALA A 68 5.86 8.99 -8.01
C ALA A 68 6.51 9.43 -9.34
N GLU A 69 7.70 8.91 -9.65
CA GLU A 69 8.39 9.14 -10.94
C GLU A 69 7.70 8.39 -12.10
N ILE A 70 7.37 7.11 -11.90
CA ILE A 70 6.86 6.20 -12.94
C ILE A 70 5.35 6.39 -13.16
N SER A 71 4.59 6.52 -12.07
CA SER A 71 3.13 6.58 -12.06
C SER A 71 2.64 7.63 -11.05
N PRO A 72 2.76 8.94 -11.37
CA PRO A 72 2.45 10.03 -10.44
C PRO A 72 0.99 10.11 -10.00
N GLN A 73 0.08 9.39 -10.67
CA GLN A 73 -1.34 9.31 -10.30
C GLN A 73 -1.63 8.20 -9.28
N THR A 74 -0.70 7.25 -9.12
CA THR A 74 -0.85 6.15 -8.15
C THR A 74 -0.74 6.72 -6.75
N LYS A 75 -1.79 6.51 -5.95
CA LYS A 75 -1.81 6.93 -4.55
C LYS A 75 -0.94 5.99 -3.73
N VAL A 76 -0.45 6.44 -2.58
CA VAL A 76 0.43 5.64 -1.72
C VAL A 76 -0.16 5.54 -0.31
N ILE A 77 -0.21 4.33 0.22
CA ILE A 77 -0.44 4.07 1.64
C ILE A 77 0.73 3.22 2.15
N PHE A 78 1.37 3.69 3.20
CA PHE A 78 2.34 2.92 3.95
C PHE A 78 1.66 2.13 5.05
N ILE A 79 2.13 0.91 5.26
CA ILE A 79 1.88 0.12 6.44
C ILE A 79 3.21 0.00 7.19
N THR A 80 3.26 0.19 8.50
CA THR A 80 4.54 -0.04 9.23
C THR A 80 4.31 -0.33 10.70
N GLY A 81 5.11 -1.23 11.29
CA GLY A 81 5.17 -1.41 12.75
C GLY A 81 6.15 -0.47 13.45
N PHE A 82 6.92 0.32 12.71
CA PHE A 82 8.02 1.11 13.26
C PHE A 82 7.68 2.59 13.27
N ALA A 83 7.25 3.11 14.41
CA ALA A 83 6.89 4.54 14.54
C ALA A 83 8.01 5.50 14.12
N ALA A 84 9.28 5.10 14.26
CA ALA A 84 10.44 5.90 13.88
C ALA A 84 10.51 6.21 12.37
N VAL A 85 10.00 5.33 11.50
CA VAL A 85 10.05 5.54 10.05
C VAL A 85 8.91 6.42 9.54
N THR A 86 7.84 6.59 10.32
CA THR A 86 6.69 7.44 9.96
C THR A 86 7.08 8.90 9.72
N LEU A 87 8.01 9.44 10.51
CA LEU A 87 8.52 10.80 10.30
C LEU A 87 9.27 10.94 8.97
N LYS A 88 10.09 9.94 8.62
CA LYS A 88 10.81 9.89 7.33
C LYS A 88 9.80 9.82 6.18
N ALA A 89 8.82 8.92 6.28
CA ALA A 89 7.75 8.76 5.29
C ALA A 89 6.97 10.06 5.07
N ASN A 90 6.56 10.75 6.14
CA ASN A 90 5.85 12.03 6.03
C ASN A 90 6.70 13.14 5.38
N ARG A 91 8.03 13.12 5.57
CA ARG A 91 8.94 14.10 4.95
C ARG A 91 9.17 13.81 3.48
N GLU A 92 9.37 12.55 3.13
CA GLU A 92 9.82 12.13 1.79
C GLU A 92 8.66 11.80 0.84
N ALA A 93 7.51 11.43 1.38
CA ALA A 93 6.28 11.15 0.64
C ALA A 93 5.08 11.79 1.37
N PRO A 94 5.00 13.13 1.46
CA PRO A 94 4.01 13.84 2.29
C PRO A 94 2.54 13.62 1.89
N GLN A 95 2.29 13.15 0.67
CA GLN A 95 0.94 12.81 0.20
C GLN A 95 0.53 11.38 0.56
N ALA A 96 1.48 10.52 0.95
CA ALA A 96 1.18 9.16 1.35
C ALA A 96 0.43 9.15 2.69
N LYS A 97 -0.48 8.19 2.85
CA LYS A 97 -1.06 7.89 4.17
C LYS A 97 -0.20 6.85 4.89
N VAL A 98 -0.26 6.83 6.21
CA VAL A 98 0.46 5.86 7.02
C VAL A 98 -0.53 5.16 7.95
N LEU A 99 -0.54 3.84 7.91
CA LEU A 99 -1.28 2.95 8.80
C LEU A 99 -0.30 2.17 9.68
N SER A 100 -0.34 2.41 10.99
CA SER A 100 0.59 1.77 11.93
C SER A 100 0.10 0.37 12.33
N LYS A 101 1.00 -0.63 12.29
CA LYS A 101 0.80 -1.96 12.90
C LYS A 101 0.88 -1.82 14.45
N PRO A 102 0.04 -2.52 15.23
CA PRO A 102 -1.07 -3.38 14.79
C PRO A 102 -2.31 -2.55 14.40
N PHE A 103 -3.07 -3.05 13.42
CA PHE A 103 -4.35 -2.47 12.96
C PHE A 103 -5.36 -3.58 12.66
N HIS A 104 -6.65 -3.26 12.61
CA HIS A 104 -7.66 -4.19 12.12
C HIS A 104 -7.78 -4.12 10.59
N LEU A 105 -8.04 -5.24 9.92
CA LEU A 105 -8.25 -5.26 8.47
C LEU A 105 -9.34 -4.30 7.98
N ARG A 106 -10.38 -4.11 8.81
CA ARG A 106 -11.43 -3.14 8.54
C ARG A 106 -10.86 -1.72 8.43
N ASP A 107 -9.89 -1.36 9.26
CA ASP A 107 -9.26 -0.04 9.24
C ASP A 107 -8.48 0.18 7.94
N LEU A 108 -7.78 -0.86 7.46
CA LEU A 108 -7.13 -0.82 6.14
C LEU A 108 -8.14 -0.58 5.02
N VAL A 109 -9.23 -1.36 4.98
CA VAL A 109 -10.26 -1.23 3.93
C VAL A 109 -10.92 0.14 3.98
N LEU A 110 -11.20 0.67 5.17
CA LEU A 110 -11.74 2.02 5.37
C LEU A 110 -10.76 3.10 4.90
N GLU A 111 -9.46 2.92 5.13
CA GLU A 111 -8.44 3.86 4.65
C GLU A 111 -8.41 3.90 3.12
N VAL A 112 -8.43 2.73 2.46
CA VAL A 112 -8.51 2.64 0.99
C VAL A 112 -9.77 3.33 0.49
N GLN A 113 -10.94 3.06 1.09
CA GLN A 113 -12.20 3.72 0.73
C GLN A 113 -12.11 5.25 0.85
N ARG A 114 -11.56 5.75 1.97
CA ARG A 114 -11.39 7.19 2.21
C ARG A 114 -10.48 7.82 1.16
N VAL A 115 -9.37 7.16 0.83
CA VAL A 115 -8.41 7.61 -0.18
C VAL A 115 -9.08 7.78 -1.55
N PHE A 116 -10.07 6.95 -1.89
CA PHE A 116 -10.82 7.04 -3.14
C PHE A 116 -12.18 7.73 -3.03
N GLY A 117 -12.55 8.28 -1.87
CA GLY A 117 -13.86 8.92 -1.66
C GLY A 117 -15.04 7.97 -1.84
N LEU A 118 -14.82 6.67 -1.64
CA LEU A 118 -15.88 5.67 -1.76
C LEU A 118 -16.78 5.70 -0.54
N PRO A 119 -18.10 5.49 -0.70
CA PRO A 119 -18.99 5.37 0.44
C PRO A 119 -18.54 4.19 1.30
N SER A 120 -18.43 4.39 2.62
CA SER A 120 -18.24 3.26 3.52
C SER A 120 -19.45 2.37 3.38
N GLN A 121 -19.29 1.13 2.91
CA GLN A 121 -20.35 0.14 3.01
C GLN A 121 -20.49 -0.26 4.49
N ALA A 122 -21.08 0.63 5.27
CA ALA A 122 -21.81 0.24 6.46
C ALA A 122 -23.14 -0.30 5.93
N SER A 123 -23.20 -1.60 5.72
CA SER A 123 -24.44 -2.29 5.41
C SER A 123 -24.56 -3.49 6.33
N ILE A 124 -25.42 -3.25 7.34
CA ILE A 124 -26.26 -4.19 8.09
C ILE A 124 -25.54 -5.01 9.17
#